data_AF-A0A6P1DWQ4-F1
#
_entry.id   AF-A0A6P1DWQ4-F1
#
_cell.length_a   1.000
_cell.length_b   1.000
_cell.length_c   1.000
_cell.angle_alpha   90.00
_cell.angle_beta   90.00
_cell.angle_gamma   90.00
#
_symmetry.space_group_name_H-M   'P 1'
#
loop_
_entity.id
_entity.type
_entity.pdbx_description
1 polymer ?
#
loop_
_entity_poly.entity_id
_entity_poly.type
_entity_poly.pdbx_seq_one_letter_code
_entity_poly.pdbx_strand_id
1 'polypeptide(L)'
;MVRIKESIDKKACQANTSGCRISRSALGVLTLALLLSTKGTLATPTPLGDYVVDSDYKVGTVDITFPSAISDLFPAEYDLVQFSLGNNTVILSETVYAGAFGGSAKAVGDDPFDPSTLYRNEDDVIFYCVDLFENLNKGTSTYDVLNVSQDTVVTQKVIINNKEITVQRDFGNVLDFLGALNWVLETKAYGLKYGDQNWLNPTDGWMSGAIQVGIWESLYDTGGEIDNGDFRVSGTGTGNKNLSTKGSALLKETFDRMAESENVSLNSNKVLWFHQAGGQDLLGDPVPVPAPGTLVLLLSGLFLLQRNRIKVL
;
A
#
# COMPACT_ATOMS: atom_id res chain seq x y z
N MET A 1 3.97 -46.93 -6.21
CA MET A 1 4.71 -47.02 -4.93
C MET A 1 6.19 -47.13 -5.25
N VAL A 2 6.91 -46.01 -5.28
CA VAL A 2 8.35 -45.97 -5.60
C VAL A 2 9.04 -45.26 -4.45
N ARG A 3 9.87 -46.00 -3.72
CA ARG A 3 10.85 -45.49 -2.76
C ARG A 3 12.12 -45.16 -3.53
N ILE A 4 12.68 -43.98 -3.30
CA ILE A 4 14.12 -43.75 -3.44
C ILE A 4 14.61 -43.24 -2.08
N LYS A 5 15.59 -43.95 -1.54
CA LYS A 5 16.32 -43.68 -0.31
C LYS A 5 17.74 -43.28 -0.70
N GLU A 6 18.39 -42.59 0.23
CA GLU A 6 19.82 -42.23 0.31
C GLU A 6 20.23 -40.90 -0.35
N SER A 7 21.17 -40.12 0.16
CA SER A 7 21.84 -39.95 1.48
C SER A 7 23.00 -39.02 1.16
N ILE A 8 23.09 -37.80 1.71
CA ILE A 8 24.36 -37.07 1.75
C ILE A 8 24.53 -36.36 3.10
N ASP A 9 25.68 -36.61 3.68
CA ASP A 9 26.13 -36.38 5.05
C ASP A 9 26.24 -34.93 5.52
N LYS A 10 26.08 -34.80 6.84
CA LYS A 10 26.60 -33.71 7.68
C LYS A 10 28.11 -33.54 7.47
N LYS A 11 28.56 -32.30 7.24
CA LYS A 11 29.88 -31.84 7.70
C LYS A 11 29.76 -30.51 8.41
N ALA A 12 30.21 -30.54 9.66
CA ALA A 12 30.47 -29.40 10.51
C ALA A 12 31.63 -28.56 9.97
N CYS A 13 31.58 -27.25 10.19
CA CYS A 13 32.77 -26.42 10.37
C CYS A 13 32.50 -25.42 11.50
N GLN A 14 33.02 -25.74 12.68
CA GLN A 14 33.39 -24.75 13.69
C GLN A 14 34.74 -24.14 13.28
N ALA A 15 34.86 -22.82 13.36
CA ALA A 15 36.12 -22.15 13.67
C ALA A 15 35.81 -20.86 14.42
N ASN A 16 36.48 -20.69 15.55
CA ASN A 16 36.27 -19.66 16.57
C ASN A 16 37.50 -18.71 16.61
N THR A 17 37.27 -17.45 17.00
CA THR A 17 38.24 -16.38 17.41
C THR A 17 39.21 -15.85 16.33
N SER A 18 39.51 -14.55 16.16
CA SER A 18 39.63 -13.44 17.12
C SER A 18 39.75 -12.08 16.40
N GLY A 19 39.21 -11.01 17.02
CA GLY A 19 39.83 -9.67 17.13
C GLY A 19 40.24 -8.87 15.88
N CYS A 20 39.42 -7.89 15.50
CA CYS A 20 39.92 -6.64 14.91
C CYS A 20 39.03 -5.46 15.36
N ARG A 21 39.60 -4.57 16.18
CA ARG A 21 39.02 -3.26 16.50
C ARG A 21 39.36 -2.33 15.34
N ILE A 22 38.36 -1.67 14.76
CA ILE A 22 38.56 -0.46 13.96
C ILE A 22 37.70 0.64 14.55
N SER A 23 38.37 1.64 15.11
CA SER A 23 37.84 2.96 15.47
C SER A 23 37.48 3.72 14.20
N ARG A 24 36.31 4.37 14.15
CA ARG A 24 36.04 5.47 13.23
C ARG A 24 35.32 6.62 13.92
N SER A 25 36.06 7.70 14.04
CA SER A 25 35.63 9.08 14.24
C SER A 25 34.89 9.63 13.01
N ALA A 26 34.17 10.73 13.25
CA ALA A 26 33.23 11.48 12.42
C ALA A 26 33.66 11.92 10.99
N LEU A 27 32.68 12.51 10.29
CA LEU A 27 32.61 13.03 8.91
C LEU A 27 32.38 11.95 7.83
N GLY A 28 31.47 12.10 6.87
CA GLY A 28 30.71 13.26 6.43
C GLY A 28 29.60 12.85 5.45
N VAL A 29 28.69 13.79 5.22
CA VAL A 29 27.48 13.74 4.38
C VAL A 29 27.76 13.22 2.97
N LEU A 30 27.03 12.18 2.55
CA LEU A 30 26.48 12.06 1.19
C LEU A 30 25.28 11.09 1.22
N THR A 31 24.11 11.66 1.41
CA THR A 31 22.80 11.00 1.31
C THR A 31 22.44 10.95 -0.18
N LEU A 32 22.34 9.77 -0.81
CA LEU A 32 21.76 9.69 -2.15
C LEU A 32 21.17 8.31 -2.49
N ALA A 33 19.88 8.37 -2.83
CA ALA A 33 19.01 7.40 -3.54
C ALA A 33 18.97 5.96 -2.99
N LEU A 34 17.89 5.64 -2.27
CA LEU A 34 17.52 4.24 -2.03
C LEU A 34 16.13 4.00 -2.66
N LEU A 35 16.09 3.14 -3.69
CA LEU A 35 15.16 2.00 -3.66
C LEU A 35 15.29 1.43 -2.26
N LEU A 36 14.24 1.21 -1.51
CA LEU A 36 14.40 0.80 -0.11
C LEU A 36 14.95 -0.63 0.09
N SER A 37 15.56 -1.22 -0.96
CA SER A 37 16.52 -2.32 -0.93
C SER A 37 17.85 -1.95 -0.26
N THR A 38 18.26 -2.80 0.69
CA THR A 38 19.52 -2.67 1.44
C THR A 38 20.71 -3.34 0.76
N LYS A 39 20.55 -3.93 -0.44
CA LYS A 39 21.63 -4.65 -1.12
C LYS A 39 21.84 -4.15 -2.55
N GLY A 40 23.12 -3.90 -2.87
CA GLY A 40 23.56 -3.28 -4.10
C GLY A 40 23.20 -4.03 -5.39
N THR A 41 22.97 -3.24 -6.44
CA THR A 41 23.03 -3.60 -7.87
C THR A 41 22.43 -4.95 -8.24
N LEU A 42 21.16 -5.16 -7.91
CA LEU A 42 20.27 -5.90 -8.80
C LEU A 42 19.81 -4.95 -9.91
N ALA A 43 19.58 -5.48 -11.12
CA ALA A 43 19.08 -4.69 -12.22
C ALA A 43 17.77 -4.02 -11.77
N THR A 44 17.75 -2.69 -11.71
CA THR A 44 16.52 -1.93 -11.47
C THR A 44 15.50 -2.43 -12.47
N PRO A 45 14.34 -2.96 -12.02
CA PRO A 45 13.27 -3.33 -12.93
C PRO A 45 13.02 -2.16 -13.87
N THR A 46 13.02 -2.42 -15.17
CA THR A 46 12.63 -1.40 -16.15
C THR A 46 11.19 -1.71 -16.54
N PRO A 47 10.23 -0.84 -16.17
CA PRO A 47 8.86 -0.94 -16.67
C PRO A 47 8.89 -0.86 -18.20
N LEU A 48 8.22 -1.80 -18.87
CA LEU A 48 8.22 -1.87 -20.34
C LEU A 48 7.14 -0.99 -21.00
N GLY A 49 6.38 -0.23 -20.22
CA GLY A 49 5.42 0.72 -20.72
C GLY A 49 4.43 1.16 -19.63
N ASP A 50 3.92 2.37 -19.79
CA ASP A 50 2.72 2.82 -19.07
C ASP A 50 1.57 1.88 -19.44
N TYR A 51 0.87 1.37 -18.42
CA TYR A 51 -0.37 0.66 -18.65
C TYR A 51 -1.42 1.70 -19.08
N VAL A 52 -2.24 1.37 -20.07
CA VAL A 52 -3.34 2.24 -20.49
C VAL A 52 -4.41 2.14 -19.41
N VAL A 53 -4.43 3.10 -18.50
CA VAL A 53 -5.62 3.35 -17.69
C VAL A 53 -6.65 3.96 -18.62
N ASP A 54 -7.83 3.34 -18.70
CA ASP A 54 -8.95 3.94 -19.40
C ASP A 54 -9.27 5.30 -18.76
N SER A 55 -9.26 6.36 -19.57
CA SER A 55 -9.53 7.72 -19.11
C SER A 55 -10.86 7.86 -18.41
N ASP A 56 -11.79 6.92 -18.67
CA ASP A 56 -13.11 6.87 -18.06
C ASP A 56 -13.07 6.66 -16.53
N TYR A 57 -11.94 6.19 -15.97
CA TYR A 57 -11.75 6.05 -14.51
C TYR A 57 -11.12 7.27 -13.83
N LYS A 58 -10.59 8.23 -14.59
CA LYS A 58 -9.90 9.39 -14.03
C LYS A 58 -10.91 10.39 -13.46
N VAL A 59 -10.69 10.78 -12.21
CA VAL A 59 -11.52 11.75 -11.48
C VAL A 59 -10.81 13.09 -11.25
N GLY A 60 -9.52 13.19 -11.58
CA GLY A 60 -8.77 14.44 -11.57
C GLY A 60 -7.27 14.24 -11.36
N THR A 61 -6.56 15.33 -11.11
CA THR A 61 -5.12 15.34 -10.78
C THR A 61 -4.83 15.98 -9.43
N VAL A 62 -3.84 15.46 -8.73
CA VAL A 62 -3.40 15.98 -7.41
C VAL A 62 -1.88 15.94 -7.29
N ASP A 63 -1.30 16.96 -6.70
CA ASP A 63 0.09 16.95 -6.26
C ASP A 63 0.17 16.34 -4.86
N ILE A 64 0.95 15.27 -4.69
CA ILE A 64 1.25 14.69 -3.38
C ILE A 64 2.70 15.01 -3.03
N THR A 65 2.92 15.48 -1.81
CA THR A 65 4.25 15.80 -1.28
C THR A 65 4.59 14.88 -0.12
N PHE A 66 5.63 14.06 -0.31
CA PHE A 66 6.18 13.22 0.75
C PHE A 66 7.38 13.87 1.44
N PRO A 67 7.51 13.71 2.77
CA PRO A 67 8.68 14.18 3.49
C PRO A 67 9.94 13.41 3.05
N SER A 68 11.09 14.08 3.15
CA SER A 68 12.37 13.51 2.69
C SER A 68 12.96 12.50 3.68
N ALA A 69 12.70 12.70 4.98
CA ALA A 69 13.15 11.86 6.08
C ALA A 69 12.24 10.62 6.23
N ILE A 70 12.85 9.44 6.36
CA ILE A 70 12.12 8.17 6.52
C ILE A 70 11.28 8.16 7.80
N SER A 71 11.75 8.77 8.88
CA SER A 71 11.00 8.87 10.15
C SER A 71 9.66 9.57 10.01
N ASP A 72 9.60 10.55 9.11
CA ASP A 72 8.44 11.41 8.92
C ASP A 72 7.52 10.84 7.82
N LEU A 73 8.09 10.03 6.93
CA LEU A 73 7.38 9.34 5.86
C LEU A 73 6.41 8.29 6.38
N PHE A 74 6.73 7.66 7.52
CA PHE A 74 5.92 6.58 8.10
C PHE A 74 5.32 7.02 9.44
N PRO A 75 4.18 7.72 9.46
CA PRO A 75 3.60 8.27 10.68
C PRO A 75 3.20 7.19 11.70
N ALA A 76 2.94 5.97 11.26
CA ALA A 76 2.65 4.81 12.09
C ALA A 76 3.84 3.84 12.20
N GLU A 77 5.07 4.31 11.97
CA GLU A 77 6.27 3.50 11.78
C GLU A 77 6.16 2.53 10.58
N TYR A 78 7.20 1.73 10.36
CA TYR A 78 7.29 0.76 9.27
C TYR A 78 7.96 -0.53 9.76
N ASP A 79 7.89 -1.57 8.94
CA ASP A 79 8.67 -2.79 9.11
C ASP A 79 9.55 -3.08 7.88
N LEU A 80 10.61 -3.88 8.06
CA LEU A 80 11.48 -4.34 6.98
C LEU A 80 11.05 -5.73 6.52
N VAL A 81 10.52 -5.76 5.29
CA VAL A 81 10.00 -6.96 4.66
C VAL A 81 10.91 -7.38 3.53
N GLN A 82 11.36 -8.63 3.54
CA GLN A 82 11.91 -9.23 2.34
C GLN A 82 10.77 -9.88 1.57
N PHE A 83 10.52 -9.41 0.34
CA PHE A 83 9.62 -10.10 -0.57
C PHE A 83 10.40 -10.94 -1.58
N SER A 84 9.73 -11.94 -2.14
CA SER A 84 10.19 -12.65 -3.33
C SER A 84 9.06 -12.86 -4.31
N LEU A 85 9.33 -12.63 -5.59
CA LEU A 85 8.40 -12.88 -6.69
C LEU A 85 8.93 -14.02 -7.57
N GLY A 86 8.08 -15.01 -7.84
CA GLY A 86 8.32 -16.01 -8.88
C GLY A 86 7.80 -17.40 -8.53
N ASN A 87 6.96 -17.94 -9.42
CA ASN A 87 6.36 -19.26 -9.29
C ASN A 87 7.43 -20.35 -9.27
N ASN A 88 7.68 -20.95 -8.09
CA ASN A 88 8.67 -22.01 -7.84
C ASN A 88 10.15 -21.68 -8.15
N THR A 89 10.46 -20.50 -8.68
CA THR A 89 11.82 -19.99 -8.90
C THR A 89 11.80 -18.51 -8.58
N VAL A 90 12.56 -18.09 -7.57
CA VAL A 90 12.67 -16.67 -7.20
C VAL A 90 13.29 -15.90 -8.36
N ILE A 91 12.52 -14.98 -8.95
CA ILE A 91 12.95 -14.13 -10.06
C ILE A 91 13.37 -12.75 -9.55
N LEU A 92 12.76 -12.30 -8.45
CA LEU A 92 13.11 -11.08 -7.73
C LEU A 92 13.05 -11.36 -6.23
N SER A 93 14.01 -10.82 -5.47
CA SER A 93 13.89 -10.75 -4.02
C SER A 93 14.56 -9.49 -3.51
N GLU A 94 13.79 -8.66 -2.83
CA GLU A 94 14.22 -7.37 -2.32
C GLU A 94 13.75 -7.19 -0.88
N THR A 95 14.52 -6.42 -0.10
CA THR A 95 14.08 -5.94 1.20
C THR A 95 13.48 -4.55 1.02
N VAL A 96 12.28 -4.30 1.52
CA VAL A 96 11.60 -3.00 1.40
C VAL A 96 11.01 -2.60 2.75
N TYR A 97 10.67 -1.31 2.85
CA TYR A 97 10.02 -0.77 4.03
C TYR A 97 8.53 -0.87 3.78
N ALA A 98 7.84 -1.66 4.58
CA ALA A 98 6.40 -1.86 4.50
C ALA A 98 5.71 -1.02 5.58
N GLY A 99 4.85 -0.10 5.16
CA GLY A 99 4.14 0.81 6.06
C GLY A 99 3.30 1.81 5.29
N ALA A 100 2.49 2.57 6.02
CA ALA A 100 1.63 3.60 5.49
C ALA A 100 2.45 4.88 5.33
N PHE A 101 2.32 5.54 4.18
CA PHE A 101 3.00 6.77 3.84
C PHE A 101 2.18 7.97 4.29
N GLY A 102 2.81 8.88 5.04
CA GLY A 102 2.27 10.18 5.39
C GLY A 102 2.77 11.26 4.44
N GLY A 103 1.90 12.16 4.03
CA GLY A 103 2.27 13.31 3.19
C GLY A 103 1.24 14.43 3.25
N SER A 104 1.34 15.35 2.29
CA SER A 104 0.30 16.34 2.01
C SER A 104 -0.14 16.28 0.54
N ALA A 105 -1.36 16.71 0.25
CA ALA A 105 -1.96 16.72 -1.07
C ALA A 105 -2.42 18.13 -1.43
N LYS A 106 -2.36 18.46 -2.73
CA LYS A 106 -2.77 19.76 -3.24
C LYS A 106 -3.42 19.60 -4.60
N ALA A 107 -4.60 20.19 -4.77
CA ALA A 107 -5.26 20.31 -6.06
C ALA A 107 -4.33 20.97 -7.11
N VAL A 108 -4.18 20.35 -8.27
CA VAL A 108 -3.33 20.83 -9.36
C VAL A 108 -3.95 20.50 -10.72
N GLY A 109 -3.59 21.25 -11.76
CA GLY A 109 -4.01 21.00 -13.14
C GLY A 109 -5.33 21.66 -13.52
N ASP A 110 -5.76 21.39 -14.75
CA ASP A 110 -7.01 21.93 -15.33
C ASP A 110 -8.25 21.13 -14.89
N ASP A 111 -8.05 19.91 -14.40
CA ASP A 111 -9.08 19.01 -13.86
C ASP A 111 -8.65 18.53 -12.45
N PRO A 112 -8.67 19.42 -11.44
CA PRO A 112 -8.11 19.12 -10.14
C PRO A 112 -9.00 18.17 -9.35
N PHE A 113 -8.38 17.16 -8.75
CA PHE A 113 -8.99 16.41 -7.67
C PHE A 113 -8.99 17.26 -6.39
N ASP A 114 -10.09 17.24 -5.64
CA ASP A 114 -10.23 17.99 -4.38
C ASP A 114 -9.63 17.19 -3.21
N PRO A 115 -8.42 17.55 -2.71
CA PRO A 115 -7.76 16.78 -1.65
C PRO A 115 -8.49 16.87 -0.31
N SER A 116 -9.43 17.82 -0.14
CA SER A 116 -10.26 17.89 1.07
C SER A 116 -11.20 16.70 1.20
N THR A 117 -11.41 15.96 0.11
CA THR A 117 -12.16 14.70 0.13
C THR A 117 -11.32 13.53 0.62
N LEU A 118 -10.09 13.69 1.13
CA LEU A 118 -9.27 12.57 1.64
C LEU A 118 -9.45 12.35 3.14
N TYR A 119 -9.35 11.10 3.60
CA TYR A 119 -9.81 10.62 4.92
C TYR A 119 -9.46 11.47 6.15
N ARG A 120 -8.31 12.15 6.16
CA ARG A 120 -7.91 13.02 7.27
C ARG A 120 -8.05 14.50 6.90
N ASN A 121 -7.26 14.95 5.94
CA ASN A 121 -7.30 16.25 5.28
C ASN A 121 -6.13 16.32 4.29
N GLU A 122 -6.06 17.41 3.54
CA GLU A 122 -5.01 17.71 2.57
C GLU A 122 -3.60 17.88 3.18
N ASP A 123 -3.45 18.18 4.46
CA ASP A 123 -2.15 18.35 5.12
C ASP A 123 -1.60 17.07 5.79
N ASP A 124 -2.43 16.04 5.96
CA ASP A 124 -2.10 14.77 6.63
C ASP A 124 -2.73 13.58 5.90
N VAL A 125 -2.30 13.32 4.67
CA VAL A 125 -2.81 12.21 3.87
C VAL A 125 -2.06 10.92 4.20
N ILE A 126 -2.79 9.80 4.19
CA ILE A 126 -2.25 8.45 4.40
C ILE A 126 -2.46 7.61 3.15
N PHE A 127 -1.37 6.99 2.70
CA PHE A 127 -1.37 6.13 1.52
C PHE A 127 -0.68 4.79 1.77
N TYR A 128 -0.97 3.81 0.93
CA TYR A 128 -0.22 2.55 0.82
C TYR A 128 0.30 2.35 -0.59
N CYS A 129 1.46 1.72 -0.74
CA CYS A 129 2.04 1.41 -2.05
C CYS A 129 1.23 0.33 -2.77
N VAL A 130 0.97 0.53 -4.06
CA VAL A 130 0.45 -0.50 -4.96
C VAL A 130 1.60 -1.24 -5.66
N ASP A 131 2.56 -0.49 -6.20
CA ASP A 131 3.67 -1.02 -6.97
C ASP A 131 4.81 -1.57 -6.08
N LEU A 132 5.47 -2.63 -6.54
CA LEU A 132 6.67 -3.24 -5.94
C LEU A 132 7.94 -2.94 -6.73
N PHE A 133 7.80 -2.50 -7.98
CA PHE A 133 8.89 -2.35 -8.95
C PHE A 133 9.31 -0.90 -9.16
N GLU A 134 8.48 0.04 -8.72
CA GLU A 134 8.71 1.47 -8.90
C GLU A 134 9.20 2.14 -7.61
N ASN A 135 9.86 3.28 -7.76
CA ASN A 135 10.32 4.07 -6.63
C ASN A 135 9.28 5.10 -6.20
N LEU A 136 9.17 5.29 -4.88
CA LEU A 136 8.47 6.45 -4.35
C LEU A 136 9.28 7.72 -4.66
N ASN A 137 8.69 8.61 -5.46
CA ASN A 137 9.26 9.91 -5.73
C ASN A 137 9.15 10.79 -4.49
N LYS A 138 10.29 11.09 -3.84
CA LYS A 138 10.33 11.99 -2.69
C LYS A 138 10.10 13.43 -3.14
N GLY A 139 9.44 14.22 -2.29
CA GLY A 139 9.01 15.57 -2.62
C GLY A 139 7.65 15.58 -3.31
N THR A 140 7.40 16.61 -4.12
CA THR A 140 6.11 16.79 -4.79
C THR A 140 6.09 16.04 -6.12
N SER A 141 5.05 15.23 -6.32
CA SER A 141 4.76 14.52 -7.56
C SER A 141 3.28 14.66 -7.91
N THR A 142 2.98 14.80 -9.20
CA THR A 142 1.60 14.83 -9.69
C THR A 142 1.11 13.41 -9.94
N TYR A 143 -0.09 13.12 -9.45
CA TYR A 143 -0.78 11.85 -9.60
C TYR A 143 -2.09 12.04 -10.35
N ASP A 144 -2.40 11.09 -11.22
CA ASP A 144 -3.74 10.88 -11.75
C ASP A 144 -4.56 10.12 -10.69
N VAL A 145 -5.71 10.66 -10.32
CA VAL A 145 -6.60 10.03 -9.35
C VAL A 145 -7.64 9.22 -10.11
N LEU A 146 -7.72 7.93 -9.79
CA LEU A 146 -8.52 6.95 -10.50
C LEU A 146 -9.49 6.27 -9.55
N ASN A 147 -10.72 6.06 -10.00
CA ASN A 147 -11.65 5.15 -9.33
C ASN A 147 -11.18 3.70 -9.51
N VAL A 148 -11.34 2.90 -8.47
CA VAL A 148 -11.21 1.44 -8.56
C VAL A 148 -12.59 0.80 -8.55
N SER A 149 -12.67 -0.41 -9.08
CA SER A 149 -13.88 -1.23 -9.07
C SER A 149 -13.51 -2.70 -8.82
N GLN A 150 -14.51 -3.53 -8.53
CA GLN A 150 -14.30 -4.97 -8.31
C GLN A 150 -13.73 -5.69 -9.54
N ASP A 151 -13.99 -5.16 -10.75
CA ASP A 151 -13.53 -5.73 -12.02
C ASP A 151 -12.22 -5.10 -12.51
N THR A 152 -11.62 -4.19 -11.73
CA THR A 152 -10.40 -3.49 -12.13
C THR A 152 -9.20 -4.42 -12.01
N VAL A 153 -8.78 -4.97 -13.15
CA VAL A 153 -7.57 -5.79 -13.28
C VAL A 153 -6.59 -5.12 -14.23
N VAL A 154 -5.35 -4.92 -13.77
CA VAL A 154 -4.30 -4.23 -14.53
C VAL A 154 -3.12 -5.16 -14.76
N THR A 155 -2.80 -5.39 -16.02
CA THR A 155 -1.66 -6.22 -16.41
C THR A 155 -0.47 -5.36 -16.79
N GLN A 156 0.66 -5.58 -16.13
CA GLN A 156 1.92 -4.88 -16.35
C GLN A 156 2.98 -5.86 -16.85
N LYS A 157 3.77 -5.43 -17.84
CA LYS A 157 4.97 -6.16 -18.27
C LYS A 157 6.19 -5.53 -17.63
N VAL A 158 6.98 -6.36 -16.94
CA VAL A 158 8.20 -5.94 -16.25
C VAL A 158 9.36 -6.76 -16.77
N ILE A 159 10.50 -6.12 -17.07
CA ILE A 159 11.74 -6.84 -17.33
C ILE A 159 12.52 -6.95 -16.03
N ILE A 160 12.80 -8.18 -15.61
CA ILE A 160 13.71 -8.48 -14.50
C ILE A 160 14.78 -9.43 -15.02
N ASN A 161 16.06 -9.06 -14.89
CA ASN A 161 17.20 -9.87 -15.35
C ASN A 161 17.10 -10.29 -16.83
N ASN A 162 16.71 -9.36 -17.71
CA ASN A 162 16.46 -9.60 -19.15
C ASN A 162 15.34 -10.61 -19.46
N LYS A 163 14.51 -10.94 -18.48
CA LYS A 163 13.32 -11.78 -18.66
C LYS A 163 12.07 -10.90 -18.52
N GLU A 164 11.22 -10.93 -19.55
CA GLU A 164 9.89 -10.33 -19.47
C GLU A 164 9.00 -11.20 -18.57
N ILE A 165 8.34 -10.55 -17.61
CA ILE A 165 7.36 -11.13 -16.72
C ILE A 165 6.08 -10.31 -16.86
N THR A 166 4.95 -11.00 -16.90
CA THR A 166 3.65 -10.36 -16.84
C THR A 166 3.15 -10.45 -15.41
N VAL A 167 2.86 -9.31 -14.82
CA VAL A 167 2.34 -9.17 -13.46
C VAL A 167 0.91 -8.65 -13.58
N GLN A 168 0.00 -9.29 -12.87
CA GLN A 168 -1.40 -8.88 -12.80
C GLN A 168 -1.64 -8.21 -11.45
N ARG A 169 -2.36 -7.10 -11.44
CA ARG A 169 -2.84 -6.38 -10.26
C ARG A 169 -4.35 -6.47 -10.23
N ASP A 170 -4.88 -7.18 -9.24
CA ASP A 170 -6.31 -7.37 -9.05
C ASP A 170 -6.84 -6.47 -7.94
N PHE A 171 -7.48 -5.35 -8.28
CA PHE A 171 -8.03 -4.45 -7.28
C PHE A 171 -9.33 -4.99 -6.65
N GLY A 172 -10.02 -5.94 -7.28
CA GLY A 172 -11.16 -6.62 -6.67
C GLY A 172 -10.74 -7.41 -5.44
N ASN A 173 -9.67 -8.20 -5.56
CA ASN A 173 -9.08 -8.91 -4.43
C ASN A 173 -8.61 -7.96 -3.32
N VAL A 174 -8.08 -6.78 -3.68
CA VAL A 174 -7.71 -5.75 -2.69
C VAL A 174 -8.92 -5.22 -1.95
N LEU A 175 -10.04 -4.95 -2.65
CA LEU A 175 -11.27 -4.51 -2.00
C LEU A 175 -11.83 -5.57 -1.05
N ASP A 176 -11.78 -6.84 -1.43
CA ASP A 176 -12.14 -7.99 -0.58
C ASP A 176 -11.25 -8.06 0.67
N PHE A 177 -9.93 -7.89 0.48
CA PHE A 177 -8.97 -7.84 1.57
C PHE A 177 -9.21 -6.68 2.52
N LEU A 178 -9.37 -5.46 2.01
CA LEU A 178 -9.55 -4.27 2.85
C LEU A 178 -10.84 -4.35 3.66
N GLY A 179 -11.93 -4.86 3.08
CA GLY A 179 -13.18 -4.99 3.82
C GLY A 179 -13.14 -6.13 4.85
N ALA A 180 -12.48 -7.26 4.54
CA ALA A 180 -12.19 -8.30 5.52
C ALA A 180 -11.28 -7.78 6.66
N LEU A 181 -10.25 -7.03 6.32
CA LEU A 181 -9.30 -6.42 7.25
C LEU A 181 -10.01 -5.47 8.19
N ASN A 182 -10.87 -4.58 7.67
CA ASN A 182 -11.65 -3.65 8.48
C ASN A 182 -12.51 -4.37 9.52
N TRP A 183 -13.15 -5.47 9.13
CA TRP A 183 -13.93 -6.31 10.02
C TRP A 183 -13.06 -6.98 11.10
N VAL A 184 -11.90 -7.52 10.73
CA VAL A 184 -10.95 -8.15 11.68
C VAL A 184 -10.43 -7.11 12.68
N LEU A 185 -10.03 -5.93 12.21
CA LEU A 185 -9.55 -4.82 13.02
C LEU A 185 -10.61 -4.31 14.01
N GLU A 186 -11.90 -4.35 13.64
CA GLU A 186 -13.00 -3.96 14.50
C GLU A 186 -13.36 -5.03 15.54
N THR A 187 -13.50 -6.28 15.10
CA THR A 187 -14.11 -7.35 15.91
C THR A 187 -13.12 -8.08 16.82
N LYS A 188 -11.84 -8.08 16.48
CA LYS A 188 -10.81 -8.76 17.26
C LYS A 188 -10.18 -7.81 18.27
N ALA A 189 -9.18 -8.30 19.01
CA ALA A 189 -8.51 -7.58 20.09
C ALA A 189 -7.75 -6.30 19.66
N TYR A 190 -7.87 -5.87 18.39
CA TYR A 190 -7.32 -4.62 17.87
C TYR A 190 -8.22 -3.41 18.18
N GLY A 191 -9.54 -3.62 18.27
CA GLY A 191 -10.50 -2.66 18.83
C GLY A 191 -10.62 -1.33 18.08
N LEU A 192 -10.27 -1.29 16.79
CA LEU A 192 -10.41 -0.10 15.96
C LEU A 192 -11.88 0.16 15.62
N LYS A 193 -12.31 1.43 15.68
CA LYS A 193 -13.73 1.82 15.53
C LYS A 193 -13.93 2.91 14.48
N TYR A 194 -13.16 2.85 13.40
CA TYR A 194 -13.27 3.72 12.23
C TYR A 194 -14.08 3.07 11.09
N GLY A 195 -14.63 1.87 11.31
CA GLY A 195 -15.45 1.15 10.32
C GLY A 195 -14.65 0.82 9.06
N ASP A 196 -15.17 1.24 7.91
CA ASP A 196 -14.57 1.05 6.57
C ASP A 196 -13.18 1.69 6.40
N GLN A 197 -12.75 2.49 7.38
CA GLN A 197 -11.48 3.21 7.39
C GLN A 197 -10.44 2.63 8.36
N ASN A 198 -10.73 1.51 9.03
CA ASN A 198 -9.79 0.92 10.00
C ASN A 198 -8.41 0.68 9.39
N TRP A 199 -8.32 0.28 8.12
CA TRP A 199 -7.07 0.08 7.39
C TRP A 199 -6.18 1.34 7.26
N LEU A 200 -6.74 2.56 7.36
CA LEU A 200 -5.99 3.82 7.35
C LEU A 200 -5.55 4.31 8.74
N ASN A 201 -5.85 3.53 9.79
CA ASN A 201 -5.55 3.90 11.17
C ASN A 201 -4.70 2.83 11.87
N PRO A 202 -3.55 2.41 11.30
CA PRO A 202 -2.65 1.50 11.99
C PRO A 202 -2.13 2.14 13.28
N THR A 203 -2.08 1.36 14.36
CA THR A 203 -1.61 1.85 15.68
C THR A 203 -0.11 1.67 15.89
N ASP A 204 0.52 0.79 15.12
CA ASP A 204 1.93 0.41 15.25
C ASP A 204 2.53 0.04 13.89
N GLY A 205 3.87 0.07 13.80
CA GLY A 205 4.61 -0.25 12.56
C GLY A 205 4.38 -1.67 12.04
N TRP A 206 4.21 -2.65 12.93
CA TRP A 206 3.92 -4.03 12.52
C TRP A 206 2.53 -4.16 11.88
N MET A 207 1.55 -3.38 12.36
CA MET A 207 0.20 -3.38 11.80
C MET A 207 0.21 -2.69 10.46
N SER A 208 0.88 -1.54 10.36
CA SER A 208 1.05 -0.83 9.10
C SER A 208 1.78 -1.67 8.05
N GLY A 209 2.83 -2.38 8.45
CA GLY A 209 3.56 -3.30 7.58
C GLY A 209 2.72 -4.50 7.15
N ALA A 210 1.91 -5.08 8.06
CA ALA A 210 0.99 -6.15 7.72
C ALA A 210 -0.05 -5.71 6.70
N ILE A 211 -0.64 -4.51 6.84
CA ILE A 211 -1.60 -3.98 5.87
C ILE A 211 -0.94 -3.81 4.50
N GLN A 212 0.25 -3.22 4.44
CA GLN A 212 1.00 -3.05 3.19
C GLN A 212 1.31 -4.39 2.51
N VAL A 213 1.71 -5.41 3.30
CA VAL A 213 1.95 -6.76 2.80
C VAL A 213 0.67 -7.39 2.28
N GLY A 214 -0.43 -7.30 3.01
CA GLY A 214 -1.71 -7.87 2.59
C GLY A 214 -2.26 -7.22 1.31
N ILE A 215 -2.00 -5.92 1.10
CA ILE A 215 -2.29 -5.25 -0.18
C ILE A 215 -1.48 -5.89 -1.31
N TRP A 216 -0.17 -6.10 -1.15
CA TRP A 216 0.66 -6.76 -2.17
C TRP A 216 0.25 -8.21 -2.43
N GLU A 217 0.00 -8.99 -1.38
CA GLU A 217 -0.52 -10.35 -1.48
C GLU A 217 -1.84 -10.38 -2.29
N SER A 218 -2.76 -9.46 -2.01
CA SER A 218 -4.07 -9.42 -2.68
C SER A 218 -3.98 -8.91 -4.12
N LEU A 219 -3.03 -8.01 -4.42
CA LEU A 219 -2.79 -7.51 -5.77
C LEU A 219 -2.18 -8.59 -6.67
N TYR A 220 -1.18 -9.30 -6.16
CA TYR A 220 -0.25 -10.08 -6.97
C TYR A 220 -0.39 -11.60 -6.82
N ASP A 221 -1.00 -12.09 -5.74
CA ASP A 221 -1.28 -13.51 -5.54
C ASP A 221 -2.76 -13.82 -5.83
N THR A 222 -2.99 -15.00 -6.40
CA THR A 222 -4.33 -15.51 -6.69
C THR A 222 -4.77 -16.59 -5.71
N GLY A 223 -3.88 -17.04 -4.81
CA GLY A 223 -4.11 -18.14 -3.88
C GLY A 223 -4.25 -17.76 -2.39
N GLY A 224 -3.84 -16.56 -1.98
CA GLY A 224 -3.89 -16.13 -0.58
C GLY A 224 -3.00 -16.96 0.36
N GLU A 225 -2.01 -17.69 -0.19
CA GLU A 225 -1.12 -18.55 0.59
C GLU A 225 0.19 -17.81 0.91
N ILE A 226 0.22 -17.11 2.06
CA ILE A 226 1.37 -16.33 2.56
C ILE A 226 2.71 -17.11 2.52
N ASP A 227 2.67 -18.44 2.70
CA ASP A 227 3.86 -19.30 2.74
C ASP A 227 4.19 -19.98 1.40
N ASN A 228 3.26 -20.02 0.44
CA ASN A 228 3.33 -20.90 -0.73
C ASN A 228 2.91 -20.26 -2.06
N GLY A 229 2.53 -18.98 -2.09
CA GLY A 229 2.18 -18.23 -3.30
C GLY A 229 3.37 -17.79 -4.17
N ASP A 230 3.02 -17.10 -5.26
CA ASP A 230 3.96 -16.46 -6.20
C ASP A 230 4.64 -15.23 -5.58
N PHE A 231 4.02 -14.68 -4.53
CA PHE A 231 4.56 -13.65 -3.65
C PHE A 231 4.75 -14.25 -2.25
N ARG A 232 5.87 -13.92 -1.60
CA ARG A 232 6.20 -14.39 -0.25
C ARG A 232 6.87 -13.30 0.54
N VAL A 233 6.49 -13.17 1.80
CA VAL A 233 7.09 -12.22 2.73
C VAL A 233 7.80 -12.95 3.86
N SER A 234 9.08 -12.63 4.04
CA SER A 234 9.84 -13.00 5.23
C SER A 234 10.32 -11.75 5.96
N GLY A 235 10.02 -11.66 7.26
CA GLY A 235 10.54 -10.58 8.09
C GLY A 235 12.05 -10.75 8.25
N THR A 236 12.84 -9.74 7.89
CA THR A 236 14.33 -9.85 7.85
C THR A 236 15.10 -8.83 8.68
N GLY A 237 14.44 -7.91 9.40
CA GLY A 237 15.12 -6.79 10.04
C GLY A 237 15.04 -6.72 11.56
N THR A 238 16.08 -6.18 12.20
CA THR A 238 16.16 -5.79 13.62
C THR A 238 15.29 -4.56 13.98
N GLY A 239 14.02 -4.59 13.61
CA GLY A 239 12.96 -3.66 13.99
C GLY A 239 11.69 -4.48 14.23
N ASN A 240 10.98 -4.20 15.33
CA ASN A 240 9.74 -4.85 15.78
C ASN A 240 9.50 -6.32 15.31
N LYS A 241 9.87 -7.31 16.14
CA LYS A 241 9.59 -8.76 15.96
C LYS A 241 8.10 -9.15 15.87
N ASN A 242 7.20 -8.17 15.77
CA ASN A 242 5.78 -8.34 15.82
C ASN A 242 5.15 -8.60 14.44
N LEU A 243 5.77 -8.21 13.32
CA LEU A 243 5.19 -8.54 12.01
C LEU A 243 5.18 -10.06 11.77
N SER A 244 6.26 -10.77 12.11
CA SER A 244 6.31 -12.24 11.98
C SER A 244 5.40 -12.99 12.95
N THR A 245 4.81 -12.33 13.95
CA THR A 245 3.94 -12.94 14.96
C THR A 245 2.51 -12.36 14.95
N LYS A 246 2.34 -11.08 15.32
CA LYS A 246 1.06 -10.37 15.31
C LYS A 246 0.60 -10.03 13.89
N GLY A 247 1.52 -9.62 13.03
CA GLY A 247 1.19 -9.25 11.66
C GLY A 247 0.79 -10.45 10.81
N SER A 248 1.53 -11.57 10.92
CA SER A 248 1.15 -12.84 10.29
C SER A 248 -0.18 -13.38 10.82
N ALA A 249 -0.46 -13.25 12.13
CA ALA A 249 -1.77 -13.58 12.69
C ALA A 249 -2.89 -12.71 12.11
N LEU A 250 -2.69 -11.38 12.02
CA LEU A 250 -3.65 -10.45 11.42
C LEU A 250 -3.94 -10.79 9.96
N LEU A 251 -2.88 -11.02 9.17
CA LEU A 251 -3.00 -11.40 7.77
C LEU A 251 -3.77 -12.72 7.62
N LYS A 252 -3.40 -13.74 8.41
CA LYS A 252 -4.09 -15.02 8.40
C LYS A 252 -5.58 -14.87 8.71
N GLU A 253 -5.92 -14.15 9.79
CA GLU A 253 -7.32 -13.92 10.17
C GLU A 253 -8.09 -13.16 9.08
N THR A 254 -7.42 -12.25 8.38
CA THR A 254 -8.01 -11.48 7.27
C THR A 254 -8.28 -12.36 6.05
N PHE A 255 -7.31 -13.17 5.62
CA PHE A 255 -7.50 -14.08 4.48
C PHE A 255 -8.46 -15.23 4.80
N ASP A 256 -8.45 -15.76 6.03
CA ASP A 256 -9.46 -16.71 6.49
C ASP A 256 -10.87 -16.07 6.36
N ARG A 257 -11.01 -14.80 6.76
CA ARG A 257 -12.28 -14.06 6.66
C ARG A 257 -12.72 -13.84 5.21
N MET A 258 -11.78 -13.55 4.30
CA MET A 258 -12.07 -13.47 2.87
C MET A 258 -12.59 -14.81 2.32
N ALA A 259 -11.94 -15.92 2.68
CA ALA A 259 -12.34 -17.25 2.22
C ALA A 259 -13.69 -17.71 2.78
N GLU A 260 -14.08 -17.27 3.97
CA GLU A 260 -15.32 -17.67 4.65
C GLU A 260 -16.58 -16.95 4.16
N SER A 261 -16.46 -15.77 3.52
CA SER A 261 -17.61 -14.87 3.36
C SER A 261 -17.65 -14.19 2.00
N GLU A 262 -18.72 -14.47 1.24
CA GLU A 262 -18.95 -13.97 -0.13
C GLU A 262 -19.24 -12.45 -0.21
N ASN A 263 -19.36 -11.73 0.91
CA ASN A 263 -19.68 -10.30 0.95
C ASN A 263 -18.82 -9.54 1.97
N VAL A 264 -17.50 -9.61 1.85
CA VAL A 264 -16.57 -8.82 2.69
C VAL A 264 -15.96 -7.63 1.96
N SER A 265 -16.28 -7.43 0.68
CA SER A 265 -15.69 -6.38 -0.15
C SER A 265 -15.96 -4.99 0.40
N LEU A 266 -14.90 -4.20 0.53
CA LEU A 266 -14.99 -2.77 0.76
C LEU A 266 -15.69 -2.11 -0.44
N ASN A 267 -16.60 -1.18 -0.20
CA ASN A 267 -17.22 -0.44 -1.30
C ASN A 267 -16.15 0.30 -2.09
N SER A 268 -16.15 0.14 -3.41
CA SER A 268 -15.10 0.70 -4.27
C SER A 268 -15.03 2.22 -4.23
N ASN A 269 -16.09 2.92 -3.80
CA ASN A 269 -16.08 4.36 -3.55
C ASN A 269 -15.29 4.78 -2.29
N LYS A 270 -14.73 3.82 -1.54
CA LYS A 270 -13.87 4.04 -0.36
C LYS A 270 -12.38 3.83 -0.64
N VAL A 271 -12.04 3.68 -1.91
CA VAL A 271 -10.66 3.49 -2.33
C VAL A 271 -10.45 4.28 -3.62
N LEU A 272 -9.37 5.02 -3.66
CA LEU A 272 -8.86 5.68 -4.86
C LEU A 272 -7.45 5.16 -5.14
N TRP A 273 -7.16 5.05 -6.42
CA TRP A 273 -5.85 4.70 -6.92
C TRP A 273 -5.18 5.95 -7.48
N PHE A 274 -4.02 6.30 -6.92
CA PHE A 274 -3.22 7.44 -7.35
C PHE A 274 -2.11 6.88 -8.22
N HIS A 275 -2.27 7.07 -9.53
CA HIS A 275 -1.31 6.63 -10.53
C HIS A 275 -0.26 7.72 -10.81
N GLN A 276 1.01 7.32 -10.86
CA GLN A 276 2.08 8.16 -11.39
C GLN A 276 2.86 7.40 -12.46
N ALA A 277 2.93 7.94 -13.67
CA ALA A 277 3.76 7.39 -14.74
C ALA A 277 5.25 7.39 -14.33
N GLY A 278 5.89 6.21 -14.37
CA GLY A 278 7.28 6.02 -13.94
C GLY A 278 7.54 6.29 -12.45
N GLY A 279 6.50 6.22 -11.62
CA GLY A 279 6.58 6.40 -10.18
C GLY A 279 5.74 5.38 -9.41
N GLN A 280 5.87 5.41 -8.10
CA GLN A 280 5.12 4.54 -7.20
C GLN A 280 3.63 4.89 -7.20
N ASP A 281 2.80 3.94 -7.64
CA ASP A 281 1.35 4.01 -7.48
C ASP A 281 0.92 3.84 -6.00
N LEU A 282 -0.17 4.51 -5.62
CA LEU A 282 -0.66 4.56 -4.23
C LEU A 282 -2.16 4.25 -4.11
N LEU A 283 -2.57 3.76 -2.94
CA LEU A 283 -3.96 3.63 -2.50
C LEU A 283 -4.27 4.60 -1.36
N GLY A 284 -5.42 5.26 -1.41
CA GLY A 284 -5.97 6.08 -0.33
C GLY A 284 -7.51 6.04 -0.30
N ASP A 285 -8.14 6.56 0.75
CA ASP A 285 -9.63 6.62 0.87
C ASP A 285 -10.13 8.06 0.72
N PRO A 286 -11.16 8.28 -0.12
CA PRO A 286 -11.94 9.49 -0.07
C PRO A 286 -12.99 9.49 1.07
N VAL A 287 -12.99 10.51 1.91
CA VAL A 287 -14.16 10.85 2.75
C VAL A 287 -15.21 11.62 1.97
N PRO A 288 -16.49 11.32 2.19
CA PRO A 288 -17.57 12.20 1.76
C PRO A 288 -17.40 13.55 2.46
N VAL A 289 -17.09 14.60 1.69
CA VAL A 289 -17.10 15.97 2.23
C VAL A 289 -18.55 16.35 2.46
N PRO A 290 -18.95 16.79 3.67
CA PRO A 290 -20.28 17.34 3.89
C PRO A 290 -20.50 18.48 2.91
N ALA A 291 -21.58 18.43 2.11
CA ALA A 291 -21.86 19.44 1.10
C ALA A 291 -21.66 20.84 1.70
N PRO A 292 -20.95 21.76 1.01
CA PRO A 292 -20.54 23.03 1.59
C PRO A 292 -21.77 23.74 2.15
N GLY A 293 -21.67 24.25 3.38
CA GLY A 293 -22.80 24.87 4.11
C GLY A 293 -23.46 26.03 3.36
N THR A 294 -22.81 26.55 2.31
CA THR A 294 -23.39 27.47 1.33
C THR A 294 -24.61 26.89 0.62
N LEU A 295 -24.66 25.59 0.30
CA LEU A 295 -25.83 24.94 -0.28
C LEU A 295 -26.99 24.91 0.73
N VAL A 296 -26.68 24.64 2.00
CA VAL A 296 -27.65 24.69 3.10
C VAL A 296 -28.18 26.11 3.31
N LEU A 297 -27.32 27.13 3.22
CA LEU A 297 -27.70 28.54 3.29
C LEU A 297 -28.54 28.98 2.09
N LEU A 298 -28.23 28.50 0.88
CA LEU A 298 -28.97 28.84 -0.33
C LEU A 298 -30.36 28.21 -0.32
N LEU A 299 -30.46 26.95 0.09
CA LEU A 299 -31.74 26.26 0.27
C LEU A 299 -32.57 26.88 1.39
N SER A 300 -31.99 27.17 2.54
CA SER A 300 -32.71 27.84 3.64
C SER A 300 -33.12 29.27 3.30
N GLY A 301 -32.32 30.01 2.54
CA GLY A 301 -32.67 31.32 1.99
C GLY A 301 -33.85 31.26 1.02
N LEU A 302 -33.89 30.28 0.12
CA LEU A 302 -35.02 30.04 -0.79
C LEU A 302 -36.31 29.68 -0.05
N PHE A 303 -36.22 28.85 1.00
CA PHE A 303 -37.36 28.53 1.86
C PHE A 303 -37.93 29.76 2.59
N LEU A 304 -37.07 30.66 3.09
CA LEU A 304 -37.52 31.90 3.72
C LEU A 304 -38.15 32.88 2.71
N LEU A 305 -37.66 32.92 1.47
CA LEU A 305 -38.23 33.75 0.41
C LEU A 305 -39.59 33.22 -0.10
N GLN A 306 -39.80 31.90 -0.14
CA GLN A 306 -41.12 31.34 -0.43
C GLN A 306 -42.14 31.62 0.67
N ARG A 307 -41.72 31.64 1.95
CA ARG A 307 -42.60 31.89 3.08
C ARG A 307 -43.23 33.30 3.06
N ASN A 308 -42.57 34.29 2.47
CA ASN A 308 -43.07 35.66 2.37
C ASN A 308 -44.05 35.92 1.22
N ARG A 309 -44.38 34.92 0.38
CA ARG A 309 -45.39 35.08 -0.70
C ARG A 309 -46.81 34.64 -0.32
N ILE A 310 -47.05 34.16 0.90
CA ILE A 310 -48.38 33.70 1.36
C ILE A 310 -48.98 34.74 2.32
N LYS A 311 -49.24 35.98 1.86
CA LYS A 311 -50.13 36.97 2.50
C LYS A 311 -50.63 38.00 1.48
N VAL A 312 -51.38 37.57 0.48
CA VAL A 312 -52.30 38.44 -0.27
C VAL A 312 -53.53 37.62 -0.63
N LEU A 313 -54.51 37.58 0.26
CA LEU A 313 -55.94 37.32 0.03
C LEU A 313 -56.70 37.79 1.27
#